data_AF-A0AAJ1TI91-F1
#
_entry.id   AF-A0AAJ1TI91-F1
#
_cell.length_a   1.000
_cell.length_b   1.000
_cell.length_c   1.000
_cell.angle_alpha   90.00
_cell.angle_beta   90.00
_cell.angle_gamma   90.00
#
_symmetry.space_group_name_H-M   'P 1'
#
loop_
_entity.id
_entity.type
_entity.pdbx_description
1 polymer ?
#
loop_
_entity_poly.entity_id
_entity_poly.type
_entity_poly.pdbx_seq_one_letter_code
_entity_poly.pdbx_strand_id
1 'polypeptide(L)'
;MRRRSISYAPAAGDDLEWIYDTVAKASTPVIASGFEESIRNFCQRLEYGAERGSLHSDLRPGLRTIGFARRVTVAFTVEEHRVVILRIFYGGRDWEMDFR
;
A
#
# COMPACT_ATOMS: atom_id res chain seq x y z
N MET A 1 19.19 -8.92 -6.33
CA MET A 1 17.80 -8.42 -6.30
C MET A 1 17.67 -7.34 -7.36
N ARG A 2 16.63 -7.37 -8.21
CA ARG A 2 16.39 -6.30 -9.20
C ARG A 2 15.70 -5.14 -8.49
N ARG A 3 16.30 -3.96 -8.57
CA ARG A 3 15.70 -2.71 -8.09
C ARG A 3 14.59 -2.29 -9.06
N ARG A 4 13.41 -1.95 -8.54
CA ARG A 4 12.27 -1.45 -9.33
C ARG A 4 11.82 -0.10 -8.81
N SER A 5 11.41 0.80 -9.71
CA SER A 5 10.81 2.07 -9.28
C SER A 5 9.46 1.84 -8.60
N ILE A 6 9.07 2.72 -7.69
CA ILE A 6 7.75 2.68 -7.06
C ILE A 6 6.87 3.74 -7.72
N SER A 7 5.64 3.37 -8.02
CA SER A 7 4.61 4.27 -8.54
C SER A 7 3.29 4.02 -7.82
N TYR A 8 2.46 5.06 -7.72
CA TYR A 8 1.15 4.99 -7.07
C TYR A 8 0.07 5.21 -8.11
N ALA A 9 -0.94 4.35 -8.10
CA ALA A 9 -2.20 4.63 -8.79
C ALA A 9 -2.91 5.81 -8.10
N PRO A 10 -3.75 6.58 -8.81
CA PRO A 10 -4.52 7.67 -8.22
C PRO A 10 -5.27 7.26 -6.95
N ALA A 11 -5.95 6.11 -6.99
CA ALA A 11 -6.69 5.58 -5.85
C ALA A 11 -5.81 5.29 -4.62
N ALA A 12 -4.53 4.93 -4.80
CA ALA A 12 -3.61 4.77 -3.68
C ALA A 12 -3.20 6.13 -3.06
N GLY A 13 -3.21 7.20 -3.86
CA GLY A 13 -3.07 8.57 -3.37
C GLY A 13 -4.27 8.98 -2.52
N ASP A 14 -5.48 8.76 -3.04
CA ASP A 14 -6.73 9.04 -2.32
C ASP A 14 -6.83 8.24 -1.01
N ASP A 15 -6.39 6.97 -1.03
CA ASP A 15 -6.32 6.14 0.18
C ASP A 15 -5.38 6.74 1.24
N LEU A 16 -4.23 7.30 0.84
CA LEU A 16 -3.28 7.94 1.78
C LEU A 16 -3.84 9.21 2.39
N GLU A 17 -4.51 10.05 1.58
CA GLU A 17 -5.20 11.25 2.06
C GLU A 17 -6.32 10.87 3.04
N TRP A 18 -7.12 9.87 2.71
CA TRP A 18 -8.16 9.37 3.61
C TRP A 18 -7.59 8.82 4.94
N ILE A 19 -6.46 8.11 4.89
CA ILE A 19 -5.76 7.64 6.09
C ILE A 19 -5.26 8.81 6.92
N TYR A 20 -4.64 9.82 6.29
CA TYR A 20 -4.18 11.02 6.96
C TYR A 20 -5.34 11.69 7.71
N ASP A 21 -6.45 11.97 7.04
CA ASP A 21 -7.62 12.61 7.62
C ASP A 21 -8.20 11.80 8.78
N THR A 22 -8.25 10.48 8.62
CA THR A 22 -8.75 9.57 9.66
C THR A 22 -7.88 9.61 10.91
N VAL A 23 -6.55 9.57 10.74
CA VAL A 23 -5.60 9.61 11.85
C VAL A 23 -5.56 11.01 12.48
N ALA A 24 -5.63 12.07 11.69
CA ALA A 24 -5.64 13.44 12.17
C ALA A 24 -6.87 13.72 13.06
N LYS A 25 -8.05 13.21 12.69
CA LYS A 25 -9.28 13.30 13.50
C LYS A 25 -9.15 12.60 14.86
N ALA A 26 -8.42 11.49 14.92
CA ALA A 26 -8.22 10.72 16.15
C ALA A 26 -6.99 11.15 16.97
N SER A 27 -6.13 12.02 16.42
CA SER A 27 -4.86 12.40 17.03
C SER A 27 -4.48 13.86 16.70
N THR A 28 -3.28 14.09 16.14
CA THR A 28 -2.82 15.40 15.71
C THR A 28 -2.31 15.33 14.26
N PRO A 29 -2.29 16.46 13.53
CA PRO A 29 -1.74 16.52 12.17
C PRO A 29 -0.30 16.02 12.05
N VAL A 30 0.51 16.23 13.09
CA VAL A 30 1.91 15.76 13.14
C VAL A 30 1.99 14.23 13.19
N ILE A 31 1.15 13.59 14.01
CA ILE A 31 1.08 12.13 14.10
C ILE A 31 0.53 11.54 12.80
N ALA A 32 -0.49 12.17 12.20
CA ALA A 32 -1.04 11.74 10.92
C ALA A 32 0.00 11.81 9.80
N SER A 33 0.73 12.93 9.68
CA SER A 33 1.79 13.11 8.70
C SER A 33 2.91 12.07 8.88
N GLY A 34 3.36 11.84 10.11
CA GLY A 34 4.40 10.85 10.39
C GLY A 34 3.95 9.42 10.09
N PHE A 35 2.67 9.11 10.32
CA PHE A 35 2.12 7.81 9.98
C PHE A 35 2.00 7.61 8.46
N GLU A 36 1.50 8.59 7.72
CA GLU A 36 1.45 8.57 6.24
C GLU A 36 2.86 8.41 5.65
N GLU A 37 3.84 9.18 6.14
CA GLU A 37 5.23 9.08 5.72
C GLU A 37 5.82 7.69 5.99
N SER A 38 5.49 7.08 7.13
CA SER A 38 5.92 5.71 7.45
C SER A 38 5.36 4.68 6.45
N ILE A 39 4.13 4.87 5.94
CA ILE A 39 3.52 4.02 4.91
C ILE A 39 4.26 4.21 3.59
N ARG A 40 4.53 5.46 3.19
CA ARG A 40 5.29 5.76 1.97
C ARG A 40 6.69 5.15 2.01
N ASN A 41 7.38 5.29 3.14
CA ASN A 41 8.70 4.68 3.36
C ASN A 41 8.64 3.15 3.31
N PHE A 42 7.59 2.54 3.86
CA PHE A 42 7.38 1.10 3.74
C PHE A 42 7.18 0.66 2.28
N CYS A 43 6.34 1.38 1.51
CA CYS A 43 6.13 1.11 0.09
C CYS A 43 7.43 1.29 -0.71
N GLN A 44 8.25 2.29 -0.37
CA GLN A 44 9.53 2.53 -1.02
C GLN A 44 10.46 1.31 -0.91
N ARG A 45 10.46 0.62 0.23
CA ARG A 45 11.28 -0.58 0.45
C ARG A 45 10.88 -1.76 -0.43
N LEU A 46 9.71 -1.74 -1.07
CA LEU A 46 9.32 -2.75 -2.07
C LEU A 46 10.15 -2.63 -3.35
N GLU A 47 10.94 -1.56 -3.52
CA GLU A 47 11.91 -1.46 -4.62
C GLU A 47 12.88 -2.66 -4.61
N TYR A 48 13.08 -3.26 -3.42
CA TYR A 48 13.79 -4.51 -3.21
C TYR A 48 12.83 -5.59 -2.68
N GLY A 49 12.66 -6.66 -3.46
CA GLY A 49 11.95 -7.86 -2.99
C GLY A 49 10.44 -7.70 -2.83
N ALA A 50 9.78 -6.98 -3.74
CA ALA A 50 8.32 -6.90 -3.83
C ALA A 50 7.65 -8.29 -3.96
N GLU A 51 8.37 -9.28 -4.47
CA GLU A 51 7.92 -10.67 -4.62
C GLU A 51 7.62 -11.36 -3.29
N ARG A 52 8.01 -10.78 -2.14
CA ARG A 52 7.68 -11.28 -0.80
C ARG A 52 6.22 -11.07 -0.40
N GLY A 53 5.46 -10.25 -1.13
CA GLY A 53 4.02 -10.09 -0.89
C GLY A 53 3.24 -11.33 -1.29
N SER A 54 2.15 -11.61 -0.58
CA SER A 54 1.24 -12.71 -0.88
C SER A 54 0.60 -12.51 -2.25
N LEU A 55 0.67 -13.51 -3.12
CA LEU A 55 0.12 -13.48 -4.47
C LEU A 55 -1.34 -13.94 -4.48
N HIS A 56 -2.20 -13.15 -5.13
CA HIS A 56 -3.65 -13.39 -5.26
C HIS A 56 -4.06 -13.41 -6.73
N SER A 57 -3.40 -14.27 -7.51
CA SER A 57 -3.60 -14.38 -8.96
C SER A 57 -5.01 -14.86 -9.33
N ASP A 58 -5.70 -15.51 -8.40
CA ASP A 58 -7.10 -15.95 -8.46
C ASP A 58 -8.09 -14.77 -8.44
N LEU A 59 -7.77 -13.69 -7.72
CA LEU A 59 -8.55 -12.45 -7.73
C LEU A 59 -8.20 -11.58 -8.93
N ARG A 60 -6.90 -11.36 -9.16
CA ARG A 60 -6.41 -10.58 -10.30
C ARG A 60 -4.99 -11.00 -10.67
N PRO A 61 -4.67 -11.23 -11.96
CA PRO A 61 -3.32 -11.57 -12.39
C PRO A 61 -2.27 -10.58 -11.87
N GLY A 62 -1.26 -11.10 -11.17
CA GLY A 62 -0.15 -10.32 -10.63
C GLY A 62 -0.46 -9.49 -9.36
N LEU A 63 -1.69 -9.53 -8.85
CA LEU A 63 -2.06 -8.86 -7.62
C LEU A 63 -1.31 -9.47 -6.43
N ARG A 64 -0.69 -8.60 -5.63
CA ARG A 64 -0.03 -8.96 -4.39
C ARG A 64 -0.50 -8.08 -3.25
N THR A 65 -0.51 -8.63 -2.04
CA THR A 65 -0.70 -7.85 -0.83
C THR A 65 0.41 -8.06 0.19
N ILE A 66 0.64 -7.03 1.00
CA ILE A 66 1.57 -7.12 2.14
C ILE A 66 1.07 -6.24 3.30
N GLY A 67 1.19 -6.75 4.52
CA GLY A 67 0.79 -6.04 5.74
C GLY A 67 1.88 -5.11 6.26
N PHE A 68 1.48 -3.96 6.81
CA PHE A 68 2.30 -3.02 7.54
C PHE A 68 1.61 -2.57 8.84
N ALA A 69 2.40 -2.41 9.91
CA ALA A 69 1.95 -1.93 11.23
C ALA A 69 0.69 -2.64 11.79
N ARG A 70 0.45 -3.90 11.38
CA ARG A 70 -0.74 -4.71 11.71
C ARG A 70 -2.11 -4.07 11.39
N ARG A 71 -2.11 -2.97 10.65
CA ARG A 71 -3.32 -2.16 10.40
C ARG A 71 -3.43 -1.67 8.96
N VAL A 72 -2.35 -1.77 8.19
CA VAL A 72 -2.31 -1.37 6.78
C VAL A 72 -2.10 -2.60 5.93
N THR A 73 -2.91 -2.74 4.87
CA THR A 73 -2.68 -3.71 3.80
C THR A 73 -2.37 -2.92 2.53
N VAL A 74 -1.22 -3.17 1.93
CA VAL A 74 -0.82 -2.55 0.65
C VAL A 74 -1.08 -3.56 -0.46
N ALA A 75 -1.92 -3.19 -1.43
CA ALA A 75 -2.16 -3.97 -2.64
C ALA A 75 -1.35 -3.40 -3.81
N PHE A 76 -0.63 -4.25 -4.52
CA PHE A 76 0.30 -3.83 -5.58
C PHE A 76 0.48 -4.90 -6.65
N THR A 77 1.07 -4.51 -7.77
CA THR A 77 1.58 -5.47 -8.78
C THR A 77 3.07 -5.24 -9.02
N VAL A 78 3.77 -6.30 -9.43
CA VAL A 78 5.20 -6.26 -9.75
C VAL A 78 5.37 -6.44 -11.25
N GLU A 79 5.79 -5.37 -11.92
CA GLU A 79 6.14 -5.38 -13.33
C GLU A 79 7.65 -5.55 -13.52
N GLU A 80 8.12 -5.51 -14.77
CA GLU A 80 9.54 -5.73 -15.09
C GLU A 80 10.45 -4.70 -14.42
N HIS A 81 10.09 -3.41 -14.49
CA HIS A 81 10.92 -2.29 -14.03
C HIS A 81 10.31 -1.49 -12.87
N ARG A 82 9.04 -1.74 -12.52
CA ARG A 82 8.34 -0.98 -11.48
C ARG A 82 7.43 -1.85 -10.62
N VAL A 83 7.13 -1.33 -9.44
CA VAL A 83 6.06 -1.80 -8.56
C VAL A 83 4.97 -0.73 -8.58
N VAL A 84 3.75 -1.14 -8.88
CA VAL A 84 2.59 -0.23 -8.92
C VAL A 84 1.77 -0.48 -7.67
N ILE A 85 1.75 0.49 -6.76
CA ILE A 85 0.87 0.49 -5.59
C ILE A 85 -0.53 0.84 -6.07
N LEU A 86 -1.43 -0.12 -5.96
CA LEU A 86 -2.79 -0.02 -6.50
C LEU A 86 -3.73 0.62 -5.49
N ARG A 87 -3.70 0.15 -4.24
CA ARG A 87 -4.58 0.55 -3.13
C ARG A 87 -3.87 0.38 -1.79
N ILE A 88 -4.27 1.17 -0.80
CA ILE A 88 -3.76 1.12 0.58
C ILE A 88 -4.95 1.08 1.54
N PHE A 89 -5.13 -0.05 2.19
CA PHE A 89 -6.24 -0.29 3.10
C PHE A 89 -5.80 -0.05 4.54
N TYR A 90 -6.64 0.58 5.36
CA TYR A 90 -6.36 0.86 6.77
C TYR A 90 -7.49 0.42 7.68
N GLY A 91 -7.15 0.00 8.90
CA GLY A 91 -8.13 -0.26 9.96
C GLY A 91 -8.91 -1.56 9.79
N GLY A 92 -8.36 -2.54 9.06
CA GLY A 92 -9.03 -3.82 8.84
C GLY A 92 -10.13 -3.78 7.77
N ARG A 93 -10.14 -2.75 6.91
CA ARG A 93 -10.99 -2.72 5.71
C ARG A 93 -10.75 -4.00 4.89
N ASP A 94 -11.84 -4.67 4.53
CA ASP A 94 -11.78 -5.83 3.64
C ASP A 94 -11.28 -5.39 2.27
N TRP A 95 -10.06 -5.81 1.95
CA TRP A 95 -9.40 -5.43 0.72
C TRP A 95 -9.77 -6.35 -0.46
N GLU A 96 -10.26 -7.56 -0.18
CA GLU A 96 -10.60 -8.52 -1.25
C GLU A 96 -11.80 -8.02 -2.05
N MET A 97 -12.74 -7.36 -1.39
CA MET A 97 -13.95 -6.81 -2.03
C MET A 97 -13.66 -5.80 -3.14
N ASP A 98 -12.51 -5.12 -3.10
CA ASP A 98 -12.09 -4.15 -4.12
C ASP A 98 -11.45 -4.80 -5.36
N PHE A 99 -11.22 -6.11 -5.34
CA PHE A 99 -10.59 -6.87 -6.43
C PHE A 99 -11.35 -8.14 -6.84
N ARG A 100 -12.56 -8.36 -6.32
CA ARG A 100 -13.49 -9.41 -6.76
C ARG A 100 -14.31 -8.99 -7.98
#